data_AF-A0A0L0HQH0-F1
#
_entry.id   AF-A0A0L0HQH0-F1
#
_cell.length_a   1.000
_cell.length_b   1.000
_cell.length_c   1.000
_cell.angle_alpha   90.00
_cell.angle_beta   90.00
_cell.angle_gamma   90.00
#
_symmetry.space_group_name_H-M   'P 1'
#
loop_
_entity.id
_entity.type
_entity.pdbx_description
1 polymer ?
#
loop_
_entity_poly.entity_id
_entity_poly.type
_entity_poly.pdbx_seq_one_letter_code
_entity_poly.pdbx_strand_id
1 'polypeptide(L)'
;MTNSGKEKLIIFDTTLRDGEQVRLCNACRPLQSYLSPGVTLTAHEKVEIARQLSRLGVDVCEAGFPIASQGDFEAVERIAKEVGPLTAGRHSNKPMVICGLARAVPADIQRAYDAVKHAPAHRIHTFLATSDIHLQYKLKINREECVARAVAAVKYAKSLGCKDVEFSPEDAGRSDREFLCQVLGEVIKAGATTLNIPDTVGYNTPEEYGAMIKFLVENVEGAKNVTWSTHCHNDLGLATANTLAGVANGARQVEVTINGIGERAGNTSLEELVMAIYTHPTAYPVFHTIDTYQIYNTSQLVTKKTGMVIQGNKAIVGANAFAHESGIHQDGVLKNKSTYEIIEPGVVGIPSNSLVLGKHSGRNAFRTRLEQLIQNSMYEDVLKSEPAVFEKLFVAFKKLADTKKRGVTDQDLLALLDDQLNMHDSGRETYHFKSIQVVSGSGVLSTATVTIIDTTMTKTNSNGSIGENGETSPVAASTPDAPEGVERCDAAIGHGPVHAIFSAINRLIGCTNMLASYEVKAVTEGSDSLGRVVVRIHEASDEDEDAVRPSKAPRLEDESSASFQDRETFQGQGTDEDILVASAKAYINAVNRMVESKRRSVQRKVPVQTDKVPVVGGSVEAVPRSRKVGV
;
A
#
# COMPACT_ATOMS: atom_id res chain seq x y z
N MET A 1 32.26 -4.25 -8.68
CA MET A 1 33.23 -3.15 -8.90
C MET A 1 34.16 -3.12 -7.71
N THR A 2 35.48 -3.16 -7.92
CA THR A 2 36.44 -3.08 -6.81
C THR A 2 36.48 -1.65 -6.30
N ASN A 3 36.17 -1.42 -5.01
CA ASN A 3 36.16 -0.11 -4.33
C ASN A 3 37.57 0.52 -4.17
N SER A 4 38.47 0.26 -5.12
CA SER A 4 39.86 0.71 -5.08
C SER A 4 39.92 2.24 -5.10
N GLY A 5 40.37 2.85 -4.01
CA GLY A 5 40.53 4.31 -3.87
C GLY A 5 39.34 5.05 -3.26
N LYS A 6 38.27 4.36 -2.86
CA LYS A 6 37.12 4.97 -2.16
C LYS A 6 37.16 4.70 -0.66
N GLU A 7 36.74 5.68 0.11
CA GLU A 7 36.62 5.57 1.57
C GLU A 7 35.24 5.05 1.97
N LYS A 8 35.14 4.38 3.12
CA LYS A 8 33.85 3.93 3.64
C LYS A 8 33.08 5.14 4.19
N LEU A 9 31.84 5.32 3.76
CA LEU A 9 30.88 6.22 4.39
C LEU A 9 30.18 5.50 5.54
N ILE A 10 30.25 6.07 6.74
CA ILE A 10 29.54 5.57 7.92
C ILE A 10 28.11 6.08 7.86
N ILE A 11 27.14 5.16 7.81
CA ILE A 11 25.72 5.51 7.88
C ILE A 11 25.28 5.48 9.34
N PHE A 12 24.96 6.64 9.89
CA PHE A 12 24.44 6.82 11.23
C PHE A 12 22.92 7.07 11.14
N ASP A 13 22.11 6.17 11.70
CA ASP A 13 20.66 6.33 11.74
C ASP A 13 20.19 6.95 13.06
N THR A 14 19.38 8.01 12.97
CA THR A 14 18.75 8.72 14.10
C THR A 14 17.23 8.48 14.18
N THR A 15 16.68 7.48 13.47
CA THR A 15 15.24 7.21 13.36
C THR A 15 14.60 6.98 14.74
N LEU A 16 15.30 6.31 15.66
CA LEU A 16 14.80 5.96 17.00
C LEU A 16 14.94 7.07 18.05
N ARG A 17 15.54 8.21 17.68
CA ARG A 17 15.68 9.39 18.55
C ARG A 17 15.07 10.60 17.86
N ASP A 18 15.74 11.15 16.85
CA ASP A 18 15.29 12.37 16.18
C ASP A 18 14.00 12.14 15.39
N GLY A 19 13.90 10.96 14.76
CA GLY A 19 12.69 10.53 14.07
C GLY A 19 11.47 10.38 14.98
N GLU A 20 11.67 10.11 16.28
CA GLU A 20 10.59 10.06 17.26
C GLU A 20 10.11 11.47 17.67
N GLN A 21 10.94 12.52 17.49
CA GLN A 21 10.58 13.90 17.84
C GLN A 21 9.60 14.56 16.86
N VAL A 22 9.03 13.81 15.91
CA VAL A 22 8.01 14.29 14.97
C VAL A 22 6.70 14.57 15.71
N ARG A 23 6.14 15.78 15.55
CA ARG A 23 4.73 16.03 15.90
C ARG A 23 3.82 15.65 14.73
N LEU A 24 2.87 14.73 14.94
CA LEU A 24 1.87 14.41 13.93
C LEU A 24 0.92 15.62 13.74
N CYS A 25 0.76 16.04 12.49
CA CYS A 25 -0.18 17.11 12.13
C CYS A 25 -1.62 16.60 12.24
N ASN A 26 -2.48 17.33 12.97
CA ASN A 26 -3.90 17.02 13.15
C ASN A 26 -4.70 16.97 11.83
N ALA A 27 -4.18 17.53 10.73
CA ALA A 27 -4.90 17.62 9.45
C ALA A 27 -4.92 16.30 8.65
N CYS A 28 -4.08 15.31 8.99
CA CYS A 28 -3.95 14.06 8.22
C CYS A 28 -4.81 12.89 8.73
N ARG A 29 -5.64 13.08 9.77
CA ARG A 29 -6.65 12.09 10.19
C ARG A 29 -8.03 12.76 10.30
N PRO A 30 -8.97 12.53 9.36
CA PRO A 30 -10.33 13.04 9.51
C PRO A 30 -11.12 12.40 10.65
N LEU A 31 -10.70 11.25 11.20
CA LEU A 31 -11.51 10.46 12.13
C LEU A 31 -10.63 9.67 13.14
N GLN A 32 -9.92 10.37 14.02
CA GLN A 32 -9.62 9.82 15.35
C GLN A 32 -9.28 10.95 16.32
N SER A 33 -10.29 11.35 17.08
CA SER A 33 -10.16 12.17 18.29
C SER A 33 -9.22 11.47 19.28
N TYR A 34 -8.05 12.05 19.53
CA TYR A 34 -7.35 12.21 20.82
C TYR A 34 -5.93 12.70 20.49
N LEU A 35 -5.50 13.78 21.16
CA LEU A 35 -4.18 14.39 21.02
C LEU A 35 -3.08 13.33 21.23
N SER A 36 -2.51 12.80 20.14
CA SER A 36 -1.33 11.93 20.22
C SER A 36 -0.08 12.81 20.06
N PRO A 37 0.78 12.91 21.09
CA PRO A 37 1.98 13.72 21.03
C PRO A 37 3.00 13.04 20.12
N GLY A 38 2.92 13.29 18.82
CA GLY A 38 3.94 12.82 17.89
C GLY A 38 4.04 11.30 17.71
N VAL A 39 5.09 10.88 17.02
CA VAL A 39 5.50 9.47 16.95
C VAL A 39 5.99 9.08 18.34
N THR A 40 5.40 8.06 18.97
CA THR A 40 5.93 7.51 20.24
C THR A 40 6.07 6.01 20.05
N LEU A 41 7.29 5.50 20.22
CA LEU A 41 7.59 4.09 20.04
C LEU A 41 7.73 3.41 21.41
N THR A 42 7.07 2.27 21.57
CA THR A 42 7.31 1.43 22.75
C THR A 42 8.71 0.82 22.70
N ALA A 43 9.27 0.43 23.86
CA ALA A 43 10.57 -0.23 23.92
C ALA A 43 10.65 -1.49 23.03
N HIS A 44 9.55 -2.24 22.89
CA HIS A 44 9.49 -3.39 21.99
C HIS A 44 9.60 -2.97 20.52
N GLU A 45 8.88 -1.94 20.10
CA GLU A 45 8.91 -1.44 18.72
C GLU A 45 10.26 -0.83 18.36
N LYS A 46 10.91 -0.11 19.30
CA LYS A 46 12.28 0.39 19.12
C LYS A 46 13.26 -0.76 18.90
N VAL A 47 13.18 -1.84 19.68
CA VAL A 47 14.01 -3.04 19.49
C VAL A 47 13.75 -3.70 18.13
N GLU A 48 12.50 -3.81 17.70
CA GLU A 48 12.13 -4.39 16.41
C GLU A 48 12.71 -3.58 15.23
N ILE A 49 12.57 -2.25 15.27
CA ILE A 49 13.17 -1.35 14.27
C ILE A 49 14.70 -1.44 14.34
N ALA A 50 15.32 -1.43 15.52
CA ALA A 50 16.77 -1.55 15.67
C ALA A 50 17.33 -2.85 15.08
N ARG A 51 16.63 -3.98 15.23
CA ARG A 51 17.00 -5.24 14.57
C ARG A 51 16.95 -5.13 13.06
N GLN A 52 15.91 -4.48 12.51
CA GLN A 52 15.79 -4.25 11.07
C GLN A 52 16.87 -3.28 10.56
N LEU A 53 17.20 -2.21 11.29
CA LEU A 53 18.33 -1.31 10.96
C LEU A 53 19.67 -2.05 10.98
N SER A 54 19.85 -2.95 11.96
CA SER A 54 21.03 -3.81 12.03
C SER A 54 21.12 -4.70 10.78
N ARG A 55 20.01 -5.33 10.37
CA ARG A 55 19.93 -6.16 9.15
C ARG A 55 20.13 -5.35 7.87
N LEU A 56 19.58 -4.14 7.78
CA LEU A 56 19.78 -3.20 6.68
C LEU A 56 21.27 -2.83 6.51
N GLY A 57 22.07 -2.98 7.57
CA GLY A 57 23.51 -2.76 7.53
C GLY A 57 23.94 -1.37 8.00
N VAL A 58 23.08 -0.66 8.74
CA VAL A 58 23.39 0.64 9.36
C VAL A 58 24.62 0.52 10.27
N ASP A 59 25.55 1.46 10.21
CA ASP A 59 26.81 1.37 10.98
C ASP A 59 26.65 1.81 12.43
N VAL A 60 25.92 2.92 12.66
CA VAL A 60 25.65 3.50 13.98
C VAL A 60 24.15 3.74 14.12
N CYS A 61 23.57 3.38 15.25
CA CYS A 61 22.16 3.64 15.55
C CYS A 61 22.06 4.45 16.83
N GLU A 62 21.54 5.67 16.74
CA GLU A 62 21.16 6.46 17.91
C GLU A 62 19.81 5.98 18.41
N ALA A 63 19.88 5.17 19.47
CA ALA A 63 18.77 4.38 19.95
C ALA A 63 17.76 5.19 20.79
N GLY A 64 18.12 6.41 21.21
CA GLY A 64 17.28 7.27 22.03
C GLY A 64 18.05 8.37 22.76
N PHE A 65 17.36 9.04 23.66
CA PHE A 65 17.86 10.06 24.58
C PHE A 65 17.62 9.63 26.05
N PRO A 66 18.49 8.77 26.62
CA PRO A 66 18.21 7.99 27.85
C PRO A 66 17.84 8.77 29.11
N ILE A 67 18.18 10.07 29.18
CA ILE A 67 17.81 10.93 30.31
C ILE A 67 16.37 11.44 30.23
N ALA A 68 15.75 11.41 29.04
CA ALA A 68 14.43 11.99 28.81
C ALA A 68 13.34 11.26 29.61
N SER A 69 13.44 9.93 29.76
CA SER A 69 12.54 9.14 30.60
C SER A 69 13.15 7.79 31.00
N GLN A 70 12.56 7.15 32.01
CA GLN A 70 12.93 5.77 32.38
C GLN A 70 12.63 4.77 31.24
N GLY A 71 11.52 4.95 30.52
CA GLY A 71 11.17 4.07 29.41
C GLY A 71 12.16 4.17 28.25
N ASP A 72 12.70 5.36 27.99
CA ASP A 72 13.71 5.55 26.94
C ASP A 72 15.07 4.94 27.34
N PHE A 73 15.48 5.11 28.60
CA PHE A 73 16.66 4.41 29.14
C PHE A 73 16.55 2.90 28.98
N GLU A 74 15.42 2.30 29.39
CA GLU A 74 15.19 0.85 29.27
C GLU A 74 15.18 0.39 27.81
N ALA A 75 14.60 1.18 26.90
CA ALA A 75 14.62 0.85 25.48
C ALA A 75 16.06 0.84 24.91
N VAL A 76 16.86 1.87 25.21
CA VAL A 76 18.27 1.94 24.77
C VAL A 76 19.10 0.81 25.39
N GLU A 77 18.92 0.54 26.67
CA GLU A 77 19.62 -0.55 27.37
C GLU A 77 19.30 -1.92 26.76
N ARG A 78 18.02 -2.15 26.42
CA ARG A 78 17.58 -3.37 25.74
C ARG A 78 18.15 -3.47 24.32
N ILE A 79 18.15 -2.39 23.55
CA ILE A 79 18.79 -2.37 22.22
C ILE A 79 20.28 -2.69 22.34
N ALA A 80 20.97 -2.11 23.32
CA ALA A 80 22.38 -2.37 23.56
C ALA A 80 22.68 -3.85 23.87
N LYS A 81 21.84 -4.48 24.70
CA LYS A 81 21.96 -5.90 25.08
C LYS A 81 21.53 -6.87 23.98
N GLU A 82 20.40 -6.62 23.34
CA GLU A 82 19.75 -7.56 22.41
C GLU A 82 20.23 -7.40 20.97
N VAL A 83 20.46 -6.16 20.51
CA VAL A 83 20.77 -5.83 19.10
C VAL A 83 22.25 -5.51 18.90
N GLY A 84 22.89 -4.84 19.86
CA GLY A 84 24.32 -4.47 19.79
C GLY A 84 25.26 -5.64 19.43
N PRO A 85 25.07 -6.87 19.95
CA PRO A 85 25.91 -8.02 19.59
C PRO A 85 25.64 -8.63 18.21
N LEU A 86 24.56 -8.25 17.52
CA LEU A 86 24.16 -8.90 16.28
C LEU A 86 25.11 -8.54 15.12
N THR A 87 25.56 -9.57 14.41
CA THR A 87 26.35 -9.46 13.18
C THR A 87 25.70 -10.18 12.00
N ALA A 88 24.71 -11.02 12.25
CA ALA A 88 24.04 -11.83 11.22
C ALA A 88 23.34 -10.96 10.18
N GLY A 89 23.56 -11.27 8.90
CA GLY A 89 22.95 -10.55 7.77
C GLY A 89 23.62 -9.22 7.41
N ARG A 90 24.70 -8.82 8.11
CA ARG A 90 25.40 -7.56 7.84
C ARG A 90 26.58 -7.77 6.90
N HIS A 91 26.63 -7.03 5.79
CA HIS A 91 27.76 -7.06 4.85
C HIS A 91 29.10 -6.65 5.50
N SER A 92 29.07 -5.83 6.55
CA SER A 92 30.27 -5.40 7.27
C SER A 92 30.87 -6.46 8.20
N ASN A 93 30.12 -7.53 8.54
CA ASN A 93 30.44 -8.52 9.57
C ASN A 93 30.84 -7.92 10.94
N LYS A 94 30.48 -6.65 11.20
CA LYS A 94 30.76 -5.94 12.45
C LYS A 94 29.45 -5.61 13.16
N PRO A 95 29.44 -5.60 14.51
CA PRO A 95 28.26 -5.17 15.26
C PRO A 95 27.89 -3.73 14.91
N MET A 96 26.60 -3.41 14.98
CA MET A 96 26.11 -2.04 14.89
C MET A 96 26.53 -1.28 16.16
N VAL A 97 27.08 -0.07 16.01
CA VAL A 97 27.42 0.77 17.15
C VAL A 97 26.14 1.34 17.74
N ILE A 98 25.90 1.13 19.03
CA ILE A 98 24.73 1.67 19.72
C ILE A 98 25.10 3.01 20.35
N CYS A 99 24.42 4.07 19.92
CA CYS A 99 24.66 5.44 20.36
C CYS A 99 23.53 5.93 21.26
N GLY A 100 23.90 6.65 22.33
CA GLY A 100 22.96 7.36 23.19
C GLY A 100 23.26 8.86 23.17
N LEU A 101 22.22 9.67 22.92
CA LEU A 101 22.34 11.13 22.96
C LEU A 101 22.41 11.61 24.42
N ALA A 102 23.22 12.64 24.67
CA ALA A 102 23.31 13.33 25.95
C ALA A 102 23.49 14.84 25.73
N ARG A 103 22.89 15.67 26.58
CA ARG A 103 23.34 17.07 26.69
C ARG A 103 24.74 17.09 27.30
N ALA A 104 25.47 18.18 27.11
CA ALA A 104 26.78 18.44 27.75
C ALA A 104 26.67 18.68 29.28
N VAL A 105 26.06 17.72 30.01
CA VAL A 105 25.81 17.72 31.44
C VAL A 105 26.23 16.34 32.00
N PRO A 106 26.99 16.27 33.11
CA PRO A 106 27.51 14.99 33.61
C PRO A 106 26.43 13.94 33.89
N ALA A 107 25.27 14.33 34.43
CA ALA A 107 24.17 13.40 34.72
C ALA A 107 23.62 12.74 33.45
N ASP A 108 23.42 13.52 32.38
CA ASP A 108 22.96 13.04 31.08
C ASP A 108 23.97 12.09 30.44
N ILE A 109 25.25 12.44 30.47
CA ILE A 109 26.34 11.63 29.90
C ILE A 109 26.48 10.30 30.66
N GLN A 110 26.42 10.34 31.99
CA GLN A 110 26.44 9.14 32.82
C GLN A 110 25.25 8.23 32.46
N ARG A 111 24.06 8.81 32.35
CA ARG A 111 22.84 8.06 32.03
C ARG A 111 22.89 7.44 30.63
N ALA A 112 23.42 8.16 29.64
CA ALA A 112 23.62 7.64 28.30
C ALA A 112 24.63 6.48 28.30
N TYR A 113 25.78 6.64 28.98
CA TYR A 113 26.77 5.59 29.14
C TYR A 113 26.19 4.33 29.78
N ASP A 114 25.44 4.49 30.87
CA ASP A 114 24.83 3.38 31.59
C ASP A 114 23.85 2.56 30.73
N ALA A 115 23.18 3.21 29.77
CA ALA A 115 22.31 2.52 28.83
C ALA A 115 23.11 1.77 27.75
N VAL A 116 24.12 2.41 27.14
CA VAL A 116 24.81 1.86 25.95
C VAL A 116 25.98 0.93 26.27
N LYS A 117 26.56 0.98 27.47
CA LYS A 117 27.77 0.21 27.85
C LYS A 117 27.67 -1.31 27.67
N HIS A 118 26.44 -1.83 27.58
CA HIS A 118 26.19 -3.25 27.36
C HIS A 118 26.46 -3.70 25.91
N ALA A 119 26.47 -2.78 24.95
CA ALA A 119 26.80 -3.11 23.57
C ALA A 119 28.31 -3.29 23.37
N PRO A 120 28.77 -4.31 22.61
CA PRO A 120 30.18 -4.51 22.32
C PRO A 120 30.86 -3.31 21.66
N ALA A 121 30.09 -2.57 20.85
CA ALA A 121 30.46 -1.28 20.29
C ALA A 121 29.39 -0.26 20.68
N HIS A 122 29.79 0.78 21.39
CA HIS A 122 28.90 1.82 21.88
C HIS A 122 29.53 3.20 21.74
N ARG A 123 28.67 4.21 21.60
CA ARG A 123 29.04 5.61 21.41
C ARG A 123 28.20 6.50 22.34
N ILE A 124 28.83 7.57 22.82
CA ILE A 124 28.11 8.70 23.44
C ILE A 124 28.14 9.85 22.45
N HIS A 125 26.98 10.36 22.10
CA HIS A 125 26.82 11.59 21.33
C HIS A 125 26.43 12.71 22.28
N THR A 126 27.35 13.66 22.49
CA THR A 126 27.10 14.85 23.31
C THR A 126 27.02 16.11 22.44
N PHE A 127 26.20 17.07 22.83
CA PHE A 127 26.03 18.31 22.06
C PHE A 127 25.93 19.55 22.94
N LEU A 128 26.29 20.69 22.35
CA LEU A 128 26.13 22.02 22.94
C LEU A 128 25.96 23.07 21.82
N ALA A 129 25.02 24.00 22.00
CA ALA A 129 24.79 25.06 21.02
C ALA A 129 25.95 26.05 20.95
N THR A 130 26.36 26.41 19.73
CA THR A 130 27.52 27.30 19.51
C THR A 130 27.20 28.60 18.81
N SER A 131 25.99 28.78 18.26
CA SER A 131 25.66 30.03 17.58
C SER A 131 25.41 31.16 18.59
N ASP A 132 25.78 32.39 18.22
CA ASP A 132 25.70 33.53 19.14
C ASP A 132 24.27 33.75 19.66
N ILE A 133 23.26 33.47 18.84
CA ILE A 133 21.84 33.55 19.22
C ILE A 133 21.54 32.53 20.34
N HIS A 134 22.03 31.30 20.23
CA HIS A 134 21.82 30.29 21.25
C HIS A 134 22.62 30.57 22.51
N LEU A 135 23.87 31.03 22.39
CA LEU A 135 24.70 31.42 23.53
C LEU A 135 24.04 32.56 24.33
N GLN A 136 23.56 33.60 23.64
CA GLN A 136 22.95 34.77 24.26
C GLN A 136 21.56 34.49 24.85
N TYR A 137 20.67 33.87 24.08
CA TYR A 137 19.24 33.80 24.43
C TYR A 137 18.80 32.46 25.04
N LYS A 138 19.43 31.34 24.67
CA LYS A 138 19.06 30.00 25.17
C LYS A 138 19.90 29.61 26.38
N LEU A 139 21.22 29.63 26.24
CA LEU A 139 22.15 29.12 27.24
C LEU A 139 22.58 30.17 28.27
N LYS A 140 22.58 31.45 27.88
CA LYS A 140 23.04 32.59 28.70
C LYS A 140 24.47 32.41 29.20
N ILE A 141 25.36 31.98 28.31
CA ILE A 141 26.80 31.78 28.58
C ILE A 141 27.64 32.52 27.54
N ASN A 142 28.91 32.79 27.87
CA ASN A 142 29.86 33.34 26.90
C ASN A 142 30.58 32.22 26.11
N ARG A 143 31.38 32.63 25.11
CA ARG A 143 32.11 31.72 24.22
C ARG A 143 33.15 30.88 24.98
N GLU A 144 33.84 31.46 25.96
CA GLU A 144 34.85 30.78 26.79
C GLU A 144 34.22 29.67 27.64
N GLU A 145 33.09 29.96 28.28
CA GLU A 145 32.33 28.99 29.05
C GLU A 145 31.76 27.88 28.17
N CYS A 146 31.32 28.21 26.95
CA CYS A 146 30.88 27.22 25.97
C CYS A 146 32.00 26.21 25.64
N VAL A 147 33.22 26.69 25.33
CA VAL A 147 34.39 25.83 25.08
C VAL A 147 34.69 24.97 26.31
N ALA A 148 34.73 25.56 27.51
CA ALA A 148 35.02 24.83 28.74
C ALA A 148 34.00 23.71 29.01
N ARG A 149 32.70 23.98 28.82
CA ARG A 149 31.63 22.98 28.98
C ARG A 149 31.71 21.87 27.95
N ALA A 150 31.96 22.20 26.68
CA ALA A 150 32.14 21.20 25.61
C ALA A 150 33.33 20.26 25.90
N VAL A 151 34.48 20.81 26.28
CA VAL A 151 35.67 20.04 26.67
C VAL A 151 35.41 19.16 27.88
N ALA A 152 34.74 19.70 28.91
CA ALA A 152 34.41 18.95 30.12
C ALA A 152 33.49 17.76 29.82
N ALA A 153 32.48 17.95 28.96
CA ALA A 153 31.57 16.89 28.54
C ALA A 153 32.31 15.73 27.84
N VAL A 154 33.16 16.05 26.87
CA VAL A 154 33.95 15.04 26.14
C VAL A 154 34.92 14.31 27.09
N LYS A 155 35.66 15.04 27.94
CA LYS A 155 36.55 14.42 28.94
C LYS A 155 35.79 13.50 29.89
N TYR A 156 34.60 13.91 30.33
CA TYR A 156 33.78 13.09 31.21
C TYR A 156 33.33 11.80 30.51
N ALA A 157 32.82 11.88 29.28
CA ALA A 157 32.47 10.70 28.48
C ALA A 157 33.66 9.73 28.31
N LYS A 158 34.86 10.25 28.03
CA LYS A 158 36.09 9.44 27.97
C LYS A 158 36.47 8.82 29.31
N SER A 159 36.29 9.53 30.42
CA SER A 159 36.61 9.05 31.76
C SER A 159 35.75 7.86 32.21
N LEU A 160 34.54 7.72 31.67
CA LEU A 160 33.67 6.57 31.88
C LEU A 160 34.15 5.30 31.15
N GLY A 161 35.16 5.41 30.28
CA GLY A 161 35.68 4.31 29.47
C GLY A 161 35.08 4.24 28.06
N CYS A 162 34.28 5.22 27.65
CA CYS A 162 33.75 5.29 26.29
C CYS A 162 34.87 5.60 25.29
N LYS A 163 35.10 4.70 24.33
CA LYS A 163 36.17 4.87 23.32
C LYS A 163 35.73 5.78 22.18
N ASP A 164 34.47 5.67 21.77
CA ASP A 164 33.88 6.43 20.68
C ASP A 164 32.99 7.54 21.26
N VAL A 165 33.38 8.79 21.06
CA VAL A 165 32.67 9.98 21.56
C VAL A 165 32.47 10.95 20.41
N GLU A 166 31.20 11.28 20.18
CA GLU A 166 30.78 12.22 19.17
C GLU A 166 30.37 13.55 19.82
N PHE A 167 30.84 14.66 19.24
CA PHE A 167 30.48 16.00 19.67
C PHE A 167 29.81 16.78 18.55
N SER A 168 28.68 17.42 18.87
CA SER A 168 27.93 18.28 17.95
C SER A 168 27.83 19.73 18.45
N PRO A 169 28.41 20.71 17.75
CA PRO A 169 28.00 22.11 17.85
C PRO A 169 26.57 22.30 17.32
N GLU A 170 25.56 22.30 18.20
CA GLU A 170 24.17 22.57 17.79
C GLU A 170 24.08 23.97 17.15
N ASP A 171 23.35 24.07 16.03
CA ASP A 171 23.24 25.27 15.19
C ASP A 171 24.57 25.72 14.55
N ALA A 172 25.42 24.76 14.17
CA ALA A 172 26.69 25.01 13.49
C ALA A 172 26.56 25.84 12.21
N GLY A 173 25.53 25.58 11.40
CA GLY A 173 25.27 26.29 10.14
C GLY A 173 25.13 27.82 10.26
N ARG A 174 24.85 28.33 11.47
CA ARG A 174 24.73 29.77 11.78
C ARG A 174 25.74 30.26 12.81
N SER A 175 26.70 29.40 13.19
CA SER A 175 27.75 29.76 14.14
C SER A 175 28.90 30.47 13.43
N ASP A 176 29.61 31.32 14.18
CA ASP A 176 30.84 31.95 13.69
C ASP A 176 31.91 30.90 13.38
N ARG A 177 32.54 30.98 12.20
CA ARG A 177 33.42 29.92 11.68
C ARG A 177 34.72 29.80 12.48
N GLU A 178 35.27 30.92 12.93
CA GLU A 178 36.50 30.93 13.73
C GLU A 178 36.25 30.34 15.12
N PHE A 179 35.13 30.71 15.74
CA PHE A 179 34.70 30.11 17.00
C PHE A 179 34.42 28.61 16.89
N LEU A 180 33.78 28.16 15.79
CA LEU A 180 33.62 26.72 15.53
C LEU A 180 34.97 26.02 15.48
N CYS A 181 35.95 26.56 14.75
CA CYS A 181 37.30 25.98 14.69
C CYS A 181 37.93 25.83 16.09
N GLN A 182 37.77 26.85 16.93
CA GLN A 182 38.25 26.82 18.31
C GLN A 182 37.58 25.72 19.14
N VAL A 183 36.24 25.69 19.18
CA VAL A 183 35.49 24.70 19.97
C VAL A 183 35.83 23.28 19.50
N LEU A 184 35.82 23.05 18.18
CA LEU A 184 36.10 21.74 17.58
C LEU A 184 37.54 21.29 17.85
N GLY A 185 38.53 22.17 17.71
CA GLY A 185 39.93 21.86 18.03
C GLY A 185 40.12 21.45 19.49
N GLU A 186 39.47 22.15 20.42
CA GLU A 186 39.57 21.83 21.85
C GLU A 186 38.87 20.53 22.24
N VAL A 187 37.73 20.18 21.62
CA VAL A 187 37.09 18.88 21.87
C VAL A 187 37.85 17.71 21.23
N ILE A 188 38.56 17.93 20.11
CA ILE A 188 39.50 16.93 19.57
C ILE A 188 40.60 16.64 20.59
N LYS A 189 41.22 17.68 21.15
CA LYS A 189 42.24 17.54 22.22
C LYS A 189 41.68 16.85 23.46
N ALA A 190 40.40 17.04 23.75
CA ALA A 190 39.69 16.36 24.84
C ALA A 190 39.42 14.87 24.59
N GLY A 191 39.48 14.41 23.33
CA GLY A 191 39.34 13.02 22.94
C GLY A 191 38.09 12.67 22.14
N ALA A 192 37.41 13.64 21.52
CA ALA A 192 36.33 13.38 20.56
C ALA A 192 36.88 12.62 19.35
N THR A 193 36.14 11.62 18.89
CA THR A 193 36.50 10.76 17.73
C THR A 193 35.71 11.12 16.48
N THR A 194 34.53 11.71 16.66
CA THR A 194 33.64 12.15 15.58
C THR A 194 33.13 13.54 15.88
N LEU A 195 33.11 14.41 14.88
CA LEU A 195 32.54 15.76 14.96
C LEU A 195 31.38 15.86 13.98
N ASN A 196 30.17 16.02 14.50
CA ASN A 196 28.98 16.21 13.70
C ASN A 196 28.66 17.68 13.54
N ILE A 197 28.49 18.11 12.30
CA ILE A 197 28.17 19.49 11.95
C ILE A 197 26.71 19.52 11.53
N PRO A 198 25.78 19.97 12.39
CA PRO A 198 24.37 20.00 12.04
C PRO A 198 23.96 21.27 11.29
N ASP A 199 23.18 21.12 10.22
CA ASP A 199 22.30 22.16 9.69
C ASP A 199 20.95 22.05 10.42
N THR A 200 20.96 22.44 11.70
CA THR A 200 19.88 22.21 12.68
C THR A 200 18.51 22.72 12.22
N VAL A 201 18.49 23.78 11.41
CA VAL A 201 17.27 24.42 10.92
C VAL A 201 17.03 24.20 9.42
N GLY A 202 17.89 23.42 8.74
CA GLY A 202 17.75 23.14 7.31
C GLY A 202 17.80 24.38 6.42
N TYR A 203 18.63 25.37 6.78
CA TYR A 203 18.64 26.70 6.14
C TYR A 203 19.71 26.84 5.07
N ASN A 204 20.84 26.12 5.19
CA ASN A 204 21.97 26.32 4.28
C ASN A 204 21.65 25.81 2.87
N THR A 205 22.27 26.41 1.85
CA THR A 205 22.30 25.79 0.51
C THR A 205 23.40 24.73 0.41
N PRO A 206 23.37 23.83 -0.60
CA PRO A 206 24.40 22.81 -0.76
C PRO A 206 25.81 23.40 -0.90
N GLU A 207 25.96 24.53 -1.60
CA GLU A 207 27.24 25.21 -1.79
C GLU A 207 27.77 25.81 -0.49
N GLU A 208 26.90 26.48 0.29
CA GLU A 208 27.25 27.06 1.58
C GLU A 208 27.68 25.98 2.57
N TYR A 209 26.89 24.90 2.66
CA TYR A 209 27.13 23.81 3.58
C TYR A 209 28.38 23.00 3.20
N GLY A 210 28.54 22.68 1.92
CA GLY A 210 29.74 22.02 1.41
C GLY A 210 31.01 22.85 1.64
N ALA A 211 30.96 24.16 1.40
CA ALA A 211 32.07 25.07 1.68
C ALA A 211 32.41 25.16 3.17
N MET A 212 31.39 25.12 4.05
CA MET A 212 31.59 25.09 5.50
C MET A 212 32.30 23.80 5.94
N ILE A 213 31.84 22.63 5.48
CA ILE A 213 32.50 21.35 5.81
C ILE A 213 33.96 21.37 5.33
N LYS A 214 34.20 21.80 4.08
CA LYS A 214 35.56 21.93 3.54
C LYS A 214 36.44 22.83 4.42
N PHE A 215 35.93 24.00 4.79
CA PHE A 215 36.64 24.95 5.63
C PHE A 215 37.01 24.34 6.98
N LEU A 216 36.09 23.64 7.66
CA LEU A 216 36.36 23.02 8.95
C LEU A 216 37.40 21.90 8.84
N VAL A 217 37.31 21.06 7.81
CA VAL A 217 38.27 19.98 7.54
C VAL A 217 39.69 20.54 7.29
N GLU A 218 39.81 21.71 6.63
CA GLU A 218 41.09 22.34 6.31
C GLU A 218 41.69 23.13 7.47
N ASN A 219 40.87 23.74 8.34
CA ASN A 219 41.33 24.76 9.31
C ASN A 219 41.28 24.30 10.77
N VAL A 220 40.55 23.25 11.12
CA VAL A 220 40.47 22.77 12.51
C VAL A 220 41.75 22.03 12.90
N GLU A 221 42.36 22.42 14.02
CA GLU A 221 43.53 21.74 14.56
C GLU A 221 43.19 20.28 14.92
N GLY A 222 43.89 19.32 14.31
CA GLY A 222 43.62 17.90 14.51
C GLY A 222 42.50 17.31 13.64
N ALA A 223 41.97 18.06 12.65
CA ALA A 223 40.90 17.63 11.74
C ALA A 223 41.10 16.26 11.07
N LYS A 224 42.36 15.86 10.85
CA LYS A 224 42.72 14.57 10.21
C LYS A 224 42.56 13.35 11.13
N ASN A 225 42.42 13.57 12.44
CA ASN A 225 42.37 12.50 13.44
C ASN A 225 40.94 12.11 13.83
N VAL A 226 39.94 12.75 13.24
CA VAL A 226 38.52 12.56 13.56
C VAL A 226 37.70 12.28 12.32
N THR A 227 36.53 11.67 12.52
CA THR A 227 35.53 11.52 11.48
C THR A 227 34.63 12.75 11.44
N TRP A 228 34.46 13.33 10.26
CA TRP A 228 33.51 14.42 10.02
C TRP A 228 32.14 13.85 9.68
N SER A 229 31.13 14.22 10.47
CA SER A 229 29.73 13.83 10.33
C SER A 229 28.88 15.04 9.90
N THR A 230 27.81 14.77 9.16
CA THR A 230 26.82 15.76 8.74
C THR A 230 25.45 15.38 9.25
N HIS A 231 24.68 16.34 9.75
CA HIS A 231 23.29 16.15 10.18
C HIS A 231 22.42 17.28 9.64
N CYS A 232 21.76 17.07 8.50
CA CYS A 232 21.00 18.11 7.83
C CYS A 232 19.49 17.94 8.05
N HIS A 233 18.83 19.00 8.52
CA HIS A 233 17.37 19.07 8.54
C HIS A 233 16.82 19.56 7.20
N ASN A 234 15.52 19.32 6.97
CA ASN A 234 14.90 19.44 5.65
C ASN A 234 13.91 20.61 5.51
N ASP A 235 14.04 21.66 6.32
CA ASP A 235 13.10 22.80 6.34
C ASP A 235 12.94 23.48 4.96
N LEU A 236 14.00 23.54 4.14
CA LEU A 236 13.94 24.05 2.76
C LEU A 236 13.87 22.95 1.69
N GLY A 237 13.74 21.68 2.07
CA GLY A 237 13.74 20.55 1.13
C GLY A 237 15.12 20.18 0.56
N LEU A 238 16.21 20.64 1.19
CA LEU A 238 17.58 20.50 0.69
C LEU A 238 18.46 19.53 1.50
N ALA A 239 17.91 18.80 2.47
CA ALA A 239 18.71 17.99 3.41
C ALA A 239 19.61 16.96 2.72
N THR A 240 19.06 16.18 1.78
CA THR A 240 19.80 15.18 0.99
C THR A 240 20.89 15.85 0.14
N ALA A 241 20.60 16.99 -0.50
CA ALA A 241 21.58 17.72 -1.29
C ALA A 241 22.72 18.30 -0.44
N ASN A 242 22.41 18.90 0.71
CA ASN A 242 23.38 19.42 1.67
C ASN A 242 24.29 18.31 2.20
N THR A 243 23.70 17.14 2.53
CA THR A 243 24.44 15.97 3.01
C THR A 243 25.43 15.47 1.95
N LEU A 244 24.99 15.32 0.69
CA LEU A 244 25.87 14.93 -0.42
C LEU A 244 26.98 15.97 -0.67
N ALA A 245 26.69 17.26 -0.53
CA ALA A 245 27.70 18.32 -0.63
C ALA A 245 28.74 18.23 0.50
N GLY A 246 28.32 17.90 1.73
CA GLY A 246 29.24 17.63 2.84
C GLY A 246 30.14 16.42 2.58
N VAL A 247 29.59 15.32 2.05
CA VAL A 247 30.35 14.12 1.66
C VAL A 247 31.41 14.44 0.61
N ALA A 248 31.04 15.22 -0.43
CA ALA A 248 31.96 15.66 -1.46
C ALA A 248 33.12 16.51 -0.92
N ASN A 249 32.92 17.18 0.22
CA ASN A 249 33.87 18.12 0.82
C ASN A 249 34.61 17.58 2.06
N GLY A 250 34.50 16.28 2.37
CA GLY A 250 35.33 15.62 3.38
C GLY A 250 34.58 14.87 4.48
N ALA A 251 33.24 14.97 4.53
CA ALA A 251 32.47 14.16 5.48
C ALA A 251 32.60 12.66 5.18
N ARG A 252 32.76 11.86 6.24
CA ARG A 252 32.87 10.39 6.19
C ARG A 252 31.86 9.67 7.09
N GLN A 253 31.00 10.43 7.75
CA GLN A 253 29.77 9.97 8.39
C GLN A 253 28.60 10.86 7.98
N VAL A 254 27.40 10.29 7.94
CA VAL A 254 26.15 10.99 7.63
C VAL A 254 25.08 10.53 8.61
N GLU A 255 24.40 11.48 9.26
CA GLU A 255 23.25 11.24 10.11
C GLU A 255 21.98 11.36 9.29
N VAL A 256 21.19 10.28 9.28
CA VAL A 256 20.02 10.10 8.42
C VAL A 256 18.89 9.44 9.18
N THR A 257 17.71 9.44 8.59
CA THR A 257 16.54 8.71 9.10
C THR A 257 15.84 7.94 7.99
N ILE A 258 15.23 6.82 8.34
CA ILE A 258 14.33 6.10 7.45
C ILE A 258 13.14 7.01 7.13
N ASN A 259 12.77 7.09 5.86
CA ASN A 259 11.67 7.92 5.37
C ASN A 259 11.92 9.44 5.47
N GLY A 260 13.08 9.88 5.98
CA GLY A 260 13.36 11.30 6.25
C GLY A 260 12.57 11.85 7.44
N ILE A 261 12.12 11.01 8.37
CA ILE A 261 11.36 11.47 9.55
C ILE A 261 12.25 12.26 10.52
N GLY A 262 11.69 13.24 11.20
CA GLY A 262 12.45 14.05 12.15
C GLY A 262 11.70 15.32 12.54
N GLU A 263 12.36 16.20 13.29
CA GLU A 263 11.75 17.47 13.67
C GLU A 263 11.30 18.30 12.45
N ARG A 264 10.14 18.97 12.59
CA ARG A 264 9.57 19.89 11.59
C ARG A 264 9.36 19.24 10.21
N ALA A 265 10.24 19.52 9.26
CA ALA A 265 10.20 18.99 7.90
C ALA A 265 10.98 17.67 7.75
N GLY A 266 11.63 17.21 8.82
CA GLY A 266 12.38 15.97 8.86
C GLY A 266 13.88 16.16 8.69
N ASN A 267 14.56 15.02 8.57
CA ASN A 267 16.01 14.91 8.39
C ASN A 267 16.34 14.42 6.98
N THR A 268 17.63 14.36 6.66
CA THR A 268 18.11 13.64 5.49
C THR A 268 17.58 12.20 5.47
N SER A 269 17.01 11.84 4.33
CA SER A 269 16.43 10.53 4.05
C SER A 269 17.52 9.50 3.75
N LEU A 270 17.53 8.39 4.51
CA LEU A 270 18.52 7.31 4.34
C LEU A 270 18.45 6.73 2.94
N GLU A 271 17.25 6.37 2.48
CA GLU A 271 17.06 5.72 1.20
C GLU A 271 17.45 6.61 0.01
N GLU A 272 17.20 7.91 0.09
CA GLU A 272 17.59 8.87 -0.96
C GLU A 272 19.11 9.01 -1.04
N LEU A 273 19.77 9.19 0.11
CA LEU A 273 21.22 9.35 0.17
C LEU A 273 21.96 8.10 -0.30
N VAL A 274 21.54 6.93 0.20
CA VAL A 274 22.11 5.63 -0.15
C VAL A 274 21.96 5.39 -1.64
N MET A 275 20.76 5.59 -2.20
CA MET A 275 20.53 5.34 -3.63
C MET A 275 21.21 6.38 -4.53
N ALA A 276 21.38 7.64 -4.10
CA ALA A 276 22.15 8.63 -4.83
C ALA A 276 23.62 8.19 -4.99
N ILE A 277 24.25 7.71 -3.91
CA ILE A 277 25.64 7.21 -3.96
C ILE A 277 25.74 5.90 -4.76
N TYR A 278 24.78 4.99 -4.58
CA TYR A 278 24.74 3.71 -5.29
C TYR A 278 24.61 3.90 -6.81
N THR A 279 23.74 4.80 -7.26
CA THR A 279 23.49 5.07 -8.68
C THR A 279 24.59 5.91 -9.35
N HIS A 280 25.42 6.60 -8.55
CA HIS A 280 26.52 7.44 -9.04
C HIS A 280 27.88 6.96 -8.51
N PRO A 281 28.35 5.76 -8.93
CA PRO A 281 29.56 5.15 -8.39
C PRO A 281 30.84 5.94 -8.69
N THR A 282 30.84 6.94 -9.58
CA THR A 282 32.00 7.77 -9.88
C THR A 282 31.92 9.19 -9.33
N ALA A 283 30.74 9.66 -8.90
CA ALA A 283 30.54 11.05 -8.49
C ALA A 283 31.07 11.35 -7.09
N TYR A 284 31.05 10.35 -6.19
CA TYR A 284 31.43 10.51 -4.79
C TYR A 284 32.67 9.66 -4.44
N PRO A 285 33.60 10.19 -3.62
CA PRO A 285 34.84 9.49 -3.24
C PRO A 285 34.61 8.39 -2.18
N VAL A 286 33.36 7.98 -1.96
CA VAL A 286 32.96 7.06 -0.90
C VAL A 286 32.13 5.88 -1.42
N PHE A 287 31.99 4.86 -0.58
CA PHE A 287 31.05 3.75 -0.72
C PHE A 287 30.36 3.44 0.62
N HIS A 288 29.16 2.85 0.60
CA HIS A 288 28.46 2.37 1.79
C HIS A 288 28.30 0.84 1.77
N THR A 289 27.90 0.26 2.90
CA THR A 289 27.64 -1.19 3.04
C THR A 289 26.18 -1.55 3.27
N ILE A 290 25.26 -0.58 3.15
CA ILE A 290 23.81 -0.79 3.26
C ILE A 290 23.33 -1.85 2.24
N ASP A 291 22.52 -2.79 2.71
CA ASP A 291 21.80 -3.75 1.88
C ASP A 291 20.56 -3.07 1.28
N THR A 292 20.68 -2.59 0.04
CA THR A 292 19.62 -1.83 -0.62
C THR A 292 18.31 -2.62 -0.74
N TYR A 293 18.37 -3.96 -0.81
CA TYR A 293 17.20 -4.83 -0.92
C TYR A 293 16.31 -4.82 0.34
N GLN A 294 16.83 -4.30 1.47
CA GLN A 294 16.07 -4.16 2.73
C GLN A 294 15.42 -2.78 2.87
N ILE A 295 15.68 -1.82 1.97
CA ILE A 295 15.23 -0.43 2.11
C ILE A 295 13.70 -0.36 2.22
N TYR A 296 12.97 -0.92 1.25
CA TYR A 296 11.51 -0.84 1.23
C TYR A 296 10.88 -1.53 2.44
N ASN A 297 11.36 -2.73 2.82
CA ASN A 297 10.86 -3.43 4.00
C ASN A 297 11.09 -2.62 5.29
N THR A 298 12.24 -1.96 5.41
CA THR A 298 12.56 -1.09 6.55
C THR A 298 11.65 0.13 6.58
N SER A 299 11.46 0.77 5.44
CA SER A 299 10.55 1.91 5.25
C SER A 299 9.11 1.55 5.68
N GLN A 300 8.58 0.42 5.20
CA GLN A 300 7.24 -0.05 5.54
C GLN A 300 7.11 -0.43 7.03
N LEU A 301 8.15 -1.02 7.64
CA LEU A 301 8.17 -1.31 9.07
C LEU A 301 8.07 -0.01 9.88
N VAL A 302 8.90 0.99 9.56
CA VAL A 302 8.88 2.29 10.24
C VAL A 302 7.53 2.98 10.06
N THR A 303 6.94 3.00 8.87
CA THR A 303 5.57 3.51 8.63
C THR A 303 4.54 2.80 9.50
N LYS A 304 4.60 1.47 9.59
CA LYS A 304 3.64 0.67 10.38
C LYS A 304 3.74 0.98 11.88
N LYS A 305 4.97 1.14 12.41
CA LYS A 305 5.21 1.36 13.85
C LYS A 305 4.99 2.82 14.25
N THR A 306 5.38 3.76 13.42
CA THR A 306 5.25 5.20 13.72
C THR A 306 3.87 5.74 13.36
N GLY A 307 3.14 5.07 12.46
CA GLY A 307 1.88 5.56 11.89
C GLY A 307 2.07 6.73 10.92
N MET A 308 3.30 7.11 10.59
CA MET A 308 3.59 8.15 9.61
C MET A 308 3.40 7.62 8.19
N VAL A 309 2.37 8.12 7.52
CA VAL A 309 2.07 7.78 6.13
C VAL A 309 3.13 8.41 5.22
N ILE A 310 3.73 7.59 4.37
CA ILE A 310 4.66 8.03 3.34
C ILE A 310 3.87 8.70 2.20
N GLN A 311 4.38 9.82 1.68
CA GLN A 311 3.84 10.43 0.47
C GLN A 311 3.94 9.46 -0.71
N GLY A 312 2.86 9.30 -1.48
CA GLY A 312 2.82 8.35 -2.60
C GLY A 312 3.95 8.56 -3.61
N ASN A 313 4.35 9.80 -3.85
CA ASN A 313 5.43 10.21 -4.75
C ASN A 313 6.78 10.42 -4.06
N LYS A 314 6.97 9.95 -2.82
CA LYS A 314 8.27 10.03 -2.14
C LYS A 314 9.34 9.27 -2.95
N ALA A 315 10.52 9.86 -3.08
CA ALA A 315 11.64 9.23 -3.75
C ALA A 315 11.98 7.86 -3.15
N ILE A 316 12.37 6.90 -4.00
CA ILE A 316 12.85 5.55 -3.66
C ILE A 316 11.81 4.59 -3.03
N VAL A 317 10.95 5.04 -2.13
CA VAL A 317 10.05 4.16 -1.35
C VAL A 317 8.57 4.51 -1.49
N GLY A 318 8.23 5.61 -2.17
CA GLY A 318 6.84 5.97 -2.44
C GLY A 318 6.15 4.94 -3.35
N ALA A 319 4.86 4.70 -3.11
CA ALA A 319 4.06 3.77 -3.92
C ALA A 319 4.05 4.08 -5.43
N ASN A 320 4.24 5.36 -5.78
CA ASN A 320 4.30 5.84 -7.15
C ASN A 320 5.73 6.03 -7.68
N ALA A 321 6.77 5.77 -6.89
CA ALA A 321 8.16 6.04 -7.25
C ALA A 321 8.63 5.28 -8.51
N PHE A 322 8.01 4.12 -8.76
CA PHE A 322 8.27 3.27 -9.93
C PHE A 322 7.00 3.03 -10.77
N ALA A 323 5.91 3.75 -10.51
CA ALA A 323 4.66 3.60 -11.24
C ALA A 323 4.72 4.38 -12.56
N HIS A 324 4.17 3.81 -13.64
CA HIS A 324 4.14 4.44 -14.96
C HIS A 324 2.70 4.47 -15.48
N GLU A 325 2.06 5.64 -15.43
CA GLU A 325 0.65 5.80 -15.81
C GLU A 325 0.46 6.12 -17.31
N SER A 326 1.42 6.85 -17.90
CA SER A 326 1.35 7.28 -19.29
C SER A 326 1.59 6.11 -20.25
N GLY A 327 0.68 5.89 -21.20
CA GLY A 327 0.80 4.81 -22.19
C GLY A 327 2.09 4.84 -23.02
N ILE A 328 2.66 6.04 -23.27
CA ILE A 328 3.95 6.18 -23.94
C ILE A 328 5.14 5.76 -23.05
N HIS A 329 5.03 5.95 -21.72
CA HIS A 329 6.06 5.51 -20.78
C HIS A 329 5.98 4.01 -20.56
N GLN A 330 4.75 3.46 -20.47
CA GLN A 330 4.50 2.02 -20.38
C GLN A 330 5.08 1.27 -21.59
N ASP A 331 4.80 1.75 -22.81
CA ASP A 331 5.38 1.17 -24.04
C ASP A 331 6.91 1.23 -24.04
N GLY A 332 7.50 2.35 -23.59
CA GLY A 332 8.95 2.50 -23.46
C GLY A 332 9.57 1.48 -22.50
N VAL A 333 8.99 1.31 -21.30
CA VAL A 333 9.48 0.37 -20.29
C VAL A 333 9.25 -1.09 -20.66
N LEU A 334 8.15 -1.40 -21.36
CA LEU A 334 7.92 -2.75 -21.91
C LEU A 334 8.98 -3.12 -22.96
N LYS A 335 9.45 -2.16 -23.75
CA LYS A 335 10.54 -2.37 -24.73
C LYS A 335 11.91 -2.45 -24.06
N ASN A 336 12.20 -1.52 -23.16
CA ASN A 336 13.41 -1.52 -22.35
C ASN A 336 13.19 -0.69 -21.08
N LYS A 337 13.26 -1.35 -19.92
CA LYS A 337 13.07 -0.73 -18.60
C LYS A 337 13.99 0.48 -18.35
N SER A 338 15.22 0.44 -18.86
CA SER A 338 16.21 1.50 -18.64
C SER A 338 15.86 2.85 -19.29
N THR A 339 14.78 2.91 -20.08
CA THR A 339 14.32 4.15 -20.71
C THR A 339 13.77 5.16 -19.69
N TYR A 340 13.14 4.67 -18.62
CA TYR A 340 12.58 5.52 -17.55
C TYR A 340 12.96 5.05 -16.13
N GLU A 341 13.30 3.77 -15.95
CA GLU A 341 13.73 3.23 -14.65
C GLU A 341 15.25 3.35 -14.50
N ILE A 342 15.72 4.41 -13.81
CA ILE A 342 17.14 4.57 -13.44
C ILE A 342 17.58 3.61 -12.32
N ILE A 343 16.61 3.05 -11.59
CA ILE A 343 16.78 2.09 -10.51
C ILE A 343 15.77 0.97 -10.75
N GLU A 344 16.23 -0.28 -10.73
CA GLU A 344 15.32 -1.42 -10.76
C GLU A 344 14.59 -1.54 -9.40
N PRO A 345 13.24 -1.65 -9.36
CA PRO A 345 12.49 -1.71 -8.09
C PRO A 345 12.96 -2.83 -7.15
N GLY A 346 13.36 -3.98 -7.71
CA GLY A 346 13.87 -5.10 -6.94
C GLY A 346 15.12 -4.77 -6.13
N VAL A 347 15.98 -3.86 -6.61
CA VAL A 347 17.23 -3.46 -5.92
C VAL A 347 16.96 -2.74 -4.61
N VAL A 348 15.81 -2.07 -4.49
CA VAL A 348 15.38 -1.38 -3.26
C VAL A 348 14.42 -2.23 -2.41
N GLY A 349 14.15 -3.46 -2.83
CA GLY A 349 13.25 -4.39 -2.13
C GLY A 349 11.77 -4.22 -2.47
N ILE A 350 11.43 -3.47 -3.53
CA ILE A 350 10.05 -3.33 -3.98
C ILE A 350 9.68 -4.54 -4.85
N PRO A 351 8.56 -5.24 -4.58
CA PRO A 351 8.09 -6.32 -5.42
C PRO A 351 7.90 -5.85 -6.86
N SER A 352 8.54 -6.53 -7.81
CA SER A 352 8.53 -6.21 -9.23
C SER A 352 7.20 -6.60 -9.87
N ASN A 353 6.13 -5.84 -9.60
CA ASN A 353 4.82 -6.06 -10.24
C ASN A 353 3.85 -4.85 -10.21
N SER A 354 4.35 -3.61 -10.23
CA SER A 354 3.50 -2.41 -10.18
C SER A 354 3.19 -1.81 -11.56
N LEU A 355 2.66 -2.60 -12.50
CA LEU A 355 1.99 -1.98 -13.64
C LEU A 355 0.64 -1.44 -13.16
N VAL A 356 0.63 -0.20 -12.67
CA VAL A 356 -0.60 0.45 -12.20
C VAL A 356 -1.48 0.74 -13.42
N LEU A 357 -2.61 0.04 -13.51
CA LEU A 357 -3.59 0.28 -14.55
C LEU A 357 -4.54 1.40 -14.11
N GLY A 358 -4.70 2.41 -14.96
CA GLY A 358 -5.57 3.56 -14.71
C GLY A 358 -6.25 4.04 -15.98
N LYS A 359 -6.97 5.16 -15.90
CA LYS A 359 -7.74 5.70 -17.04
C LYS A 359 -6.88 5.99 -18.27
N HIS A 360 -5.58 6.19 -18.12
CA HIS A 360 -4.65 6.44 -19.22
C HIS A 360 -3.99 5.18 -19.79
N SER A 361 -4.24 4.01 -19.20
CA SER A 361 -3.67 2.75 -19.67
C SER A 361 -4.28 2.31 -20.99
N GLY A 362 -3.41 2.01 -21.95
CA GLY A 362 -3.80 1.55 -23.29
C GLY A 362 -4.10 0.06 -23.34
N ARG A 363 -4.61 -0.40 -24.49
CA ARG A 363 -4.97 -1.81 -24.73
C ARG A 363 -3.81 -2.78 -24.48
N ASN A 364 -2.59 -2.41 -24.91
CA ASN A 364 -1.42 -3.27 -24.74
C ASN A 364 -1.05 -3.45 -23.26
N ALA A 365 -1.04 -2.37 -22.48
CA ALA A 365 -0.77 -2.43 -21.04
C ALA A 365 -1.81 -3.26 -20.29
N PHE A 366 -3.09 -3.08 -20.63
CA PHE A 366 -4.18 -3.88 -20.08
C PHE A 366 -4.03 -5.37 -20.45
N ARG A 367 -3.77 -5.68 -21.72
CA ARG A 367 -3.57 -7.07 -22.20
C ARG A 367 -2.40 -7.76 -21.51
N THR A 368 -1.23 -7.13 -21.48
CA THR A 368 -0.04 -7.71 -20.86
C THR A 368 -0.27 -7.99 -19.38
N ARG A 369 -0.92 -7.07 -18.64
CA ARG A 369 -1.22 -7.31 -17.22
C ARG A 369 -2.27 -8.41 -17.02
N LEU A 370 -3.32 -8.44 -17.83
CA LEU A 370 -4.34 -9.47 -17.77
C LEU A 370 -3.74 -10.85 -18.05
N GLU A 371 -2.91 -10.98 -19.08
CA GLU A 371 -2.17 -12.21 -19.44
C GLU A 371 -1.23 -12.67 -18.31
N GLN A 372 -0.56 -11.75 -17.63
CA GLN A 372 0.28 -12.07 -16.45
C GLN A 372 -0.56 -12.60 -15.28
N LEU A 373 -1.74 -12.04 -15.03
CA LEU A 373 -2.60 -12.43 -13.91
C LEU A 373 -3.25 -13.80 -14.09
N ILE A 374 -3.57 -14.15 -15.33
CA ILE A 374 -4.23 -15.41 -15.69
C ILE A 374 -3.26 -16.51 -16.11
N GLN A 375 -1.95 -16.26 -16.06
CA GLN A 375 -0.93 -17.19 -16.54
C GLN A 375 -1.07 -18.54 -15.83
N ASN A 376 -1.17 -19.63 -16.61
CA ASN A 376 -1.43 -21.00 -16.11
C ASN A 376 -2.81 -21.22 -15.46
N SER A 377 -3.81 -20.38 -15.77
CA SER A 377 -5.20 -20.57 -15.33
C SER A 377 -6.09 -21.03 -16.48
N MET A 378 -7.27 -21.58 -16.17
CA MET A 378 -8.29 -21.93 -17.18
C MET A 378 -8.77 -20.71 -18.00
N TYR A 379 -8.48 -19.49 -17.53
CA TYR A 379 -8.90 -18.25 -18.18
C TYR A 379 -8.02 -17.85 -19.37
N GLU A 380 -6.82 -18.43 -19.50
CA GLU A 380 -5.88 -18.12 -20.58
C GLU A 380 -6.40 -18.58 -21.95
N ASP A 381 -7.05 -19.75 -22.00
CA ASP A 381 -7.57 -20.32 -23.24
C ASP A 381 -8.80 -19.53 -23.76
N VAL A 382 -9.68 -19.07 -22.86
CA VAL A 382 -10.90 -18.32 -23.20
C VAL A 382 -10.55 -16.95 -23.83
N LEU A 383 -9.57 -16.25 -23.24
CA LEU A 383 -9.13 -14.95 -23.77
C LEU A 383 -8.42 -15.08 -25.13
N LYS A 384 -7.80 -16.23 -25.42
CA LYS A 384 -7.19 -16.52 -26.72
C LYS A 384 -8.22 -16.95 -27.76
N SER A 385 -9.26 -17.69 -27.37
CA SER A 385 -10.29 -18.21 -28.29
C SER A 385 -11.34 -17.16 -28.68
N GLU A 386 -11.61 -16.17 -27.83
CA GLU A 386 -12.70 -15.19 -28.04
C GLU A 386 -12.26 -13.73 -27.93
N PRO A 387 -11.81 -13.10 -29.04
CA PRO A 387 -11.37 -11.70 -29.05
C PRO A 387 -12.42 -10.68 -28.59
N ALA A 388 -13.72 -11.02 -28.72
CA ALA A 388 -14.83 -10.17 -28.28
C ALA A 388 -14.90 -10.02 -26.75
N VAL A 389 -14.47 -11.03 -25.98
CA VAL A 389 -14.43 -11.00 -24.52
C VAL A 389 -13.41 -9.97 -24.03
N PHE A 390 -12.26 -9.88 -24.71
CA PHE A 390 -11.22 -8.91 -24.38
C PHE A 390 -11.70 -7.45 -24.55
N GLU A 391 -12.41 -7.13 -25.64
CA GLU A 391 -12.89 -5.75 -25.85
C GLU A 391 -13.98 -5.38 -24.81
N LYS A 392 -14.88 -6.30 -24.44
CA LYS A 392 -15.85 -6.07 -23.35
C LYS A 392 -15.15 -5.80 -22.02
N LEU A 393 -14.14 -6.61 -21.68
CA LEU A 393 -13.32 -6.42 -20.49
C LEU A 393 -12.58 -5.09 -20.50
N PHE A 394 -12.04 -4.68 -21.65
CA PHE A 394 -11.34 -3.40 -21.76
C PHE A 394 -12.30 -2.21 -21.56
N VAL A 395 -13.53 -2.27 -22.07
CA VAL A 395 -14.56 -1.25 -21.82
C VAL A 395 -14.96 -1.20 -20.34
N ALA A 396 -15.19 -2.36 -19.71
CA ALA A 396 -15.51 -2.45 -18.28
C ALA A 396 -14.36 -1.92 -17.41
N PHE A 397 -13.12 -2.28 -17.74
CA PHE A 397 -11.92 -1.74 -17.12
C PHE A 397 -11.84 -0.22 -17.25
N LYS A 398 -12.09 0.33 -18.44
CA LYS A 398 -12.07 1.78 -18.67
C LYS A 398 -13.10 2.50 -17.81
N LYS A 399 -14.31 1.95 -17.70
CA LYS A 399 -15.37 2.49 -16.84
C LYS A 399 -14.95 2.49 -15.37
N LEU A 400 -14.38 1.38 -14.89
CA LEU A 400 -13.87 1.26 -13.51
C LEU A 400 -12.67 2.17 -13.23
N ALA A 401 -11.80 2.35 -14.22
CA ALA A 401 -10.62 3.20 -14.12
C ALA A 401 -10.97 4.70 -14.10
N ASP A 402 -12.12 5.09 -14.66
CA ASP A 402 -12.63 6.47 -14.62
C ASP A 402 -13.22 6.83 -13.25
N THR A 403 -13.75 5.86 -12.51
CA THR A 403 -14.35 6.07 -11.17
C THR A 403 -13.33 5.90 -10.04
N LYS A 404 -12.37 4.98 -10.17
CA LYS A 404 -11.36 4.74 -9.13
C LYS A 404 -10.32 5.84 -9.02
N LYS A 405 -10.10 6.30 -7.79
CA LYS A 405 -9.11 7.35 -7.49
C LYS A 405 -7.68 6.82 -7.37
N ARG A 406 -7.51 5.53 -7.09
CA ARG A 406 -6.21 4.89 -6.82
C ARG A 406 -5.76 3.92 -7.93
N GLY A 407 -6.36 4.00 -9.12
CA GLY A 407 -6.15 3.02 -10.19
C GLY A 407 -6.85 1.69 -9.92
N VAL A 408 -6.81 0.80 -10.90
CA VAL A 408 -7.43 -0.53 -10.87
C VAL A 408 -6.40 -1.55 -10.40
N THR A 409 -6.74 -2.29 -9.35
CA THR A 409 -5.87 -3.32 -8.74
C THR A 409 -6.02 -4.68 -9.42
N ASP A 410 -5.10 -5.60 -9.16
CA ASP A 410 -5.19 -6.97 -9.67
C ASP A 410 -6.47 -7.69 -9.21
N GLN A 411 -6.94 -7.42 -7.98
CA GLN A 411 -8.19 -7.98 -7.45
C GLN A 411 -9.41 -7.45 -8.21
N ASP A 412 -9.39 -6.18 -8.60
CA ASP A 412 -10.44 -5.60 -9.42
C ASP A 412 -10.47 -6.22 -10.82
N LEU A 413 -9.29 -6.45 -11.42
CA LEU A 413 -9.18 -7.10 -12.74
C LEU A 413 -9.69 -8.54 -12.70
N LEU A 414 -9.34 -9.31 -11.67
CA LEU A 414 -9.87 -10.66 -11.45
C LEU A 414 -11.40 -10.65 -11.23
N ALA A 415 -11.92 -9.65 -10.50
CA ALA A 415 -13.36 -9.52 -10.31
C ALA A 415 -14.11 -9.19 -11.61
N LEU A 416 -13.56 -8.32 -12.46
CA LEU A 416 -14.10 -8.03 -13.78
C LEU A 416 -14.07 -9.27 -14.70
N LEU A 417 -12.98 -10.04 -14.64
CA LEU A 417 -12.83 -11.28 -15.38
C LEU A 417 -13.87 -12.33 -14.94
N ASP A 418 -14.01 -12.55 -13.63
CA ASP A 418 -15.00 -13.47 -13.06
C ASP A 418 -16.44 -13.06 -13.44
N ASP A 419 -16.76 -11.77 -13.41
CA ASP A 419 -18.10 -11.26 -13.77
C ASP A 419 -18.43 -11.56 -15.24
N GLN A 420 -17.50 -11.30 -16.17
CA GLN A 420 -17.72 -11.54 -17.61
C GLN A 420 -17.76 -13.02 -17.99
N LEU A 421 -16.99 -13.87 -17.32
CA LEU A 421 -16.94 -15.30 -17.64
C LEU A 421 -18.09 -16.10 -17.02
N ASN A 422 -18.62 -15.67 -15.87
CA ASN A 422 -19.84 -16.26 -15.30
C ASN A 422 -21.09 -16.03 -16.17
N MET A 423 -21.10 -14.98 -17.00
CA MET A 423 -22.13 -14.73 -18.02
C MET A 423 -21.99 -15.68 -19.23
N HIS A 424 -20.79 -16.22 -19.49
CA HIS A 424 -20.51 -17.05 -20.67
C HIS A 424 -20.82 -18.55 -20.46
N ASP A 425 -20.77 -19.04 -19.21
CA ASP A 425 -21.04 -20.44 -18.87
C ASP A 425 -22.56 -20.75 -18.75
N SER A 426 -23.39 -19.72 -18.78
CA SER A 426 -24.85 -19.84 -18.85
C SER A 426 -25.25 -19.57 -20.30
N GLY A 427 -25.90 -20.52 -20.98
CA GLY A 427 -26.39 -20.27 -22.35
C GLY A 427 -27.28 -19.03 -22.41
N ARG A 428 -27.53 -18.49 -23.63
CA ARG A 428 -28.36 -17.29 -23.93
C ARG A 428 -29.14 -16.76 -22.71
N GLU A 429 -28.62 -15.71 -22.07
CA GLU A 429 -29.26 -15.09 -20.90
C GLU A 429 -30.72 -14.77 -21.22
N THR A 430 -31.61 -15.27 -20.35
CA THR A 430 -33.05 -15.14 -20.56
C THR A 430 -33.56 -13.80 -20.04
N TYR A 431 -32.95 -13.30 -18.97
CA TYR A 431 -33.25 -12.01 -18.38
C TYR A 431 -31.96 -11.21 -18.21
N HIS A 432 -31.99 -9.94 -18.62
CA HIS A 432 -30.90 -8.99 -18.36
C HIS A 432 -31.35 -7.91 -17.38
N PHE A 433 -30.50 -7.60 -16.40
CA PHE A 433 -30.71 -6.46 -15.51
C PHE A 433 -30.57 -5.14 -16.27
N LYS A 434 -31.55 -4.22 -16.14
CA LYS A 434 -31.47 -2.88 -16.75
C LYS A 434 -31.27 -1.78 -15.71
N SER A 435 -32.17 -1.67 -14.75
CA SER A 435 -32.10 -0.61 -13.75
C SER A 435 -32.84 -0.98 -12.47
N ILE A 436 -32.53 -0.24 -11.40
CA ILE A 436 -33.12 -0.39 -10.08
C ILE A 436 -33.28 0.98 -9.42
N GLN A 437 -34.36 1.15 -8.67
CA GLN A 437 -34.54 2.23 -7.72
C GLN A 437 -34.98 1.63 -6.39
N VAL A 438 -34.31 2.01 -5.30
CA VAL A 438 -34.64 1.52 -3.95
C VAL A 438 -34.86 2.70 -3.03
N VAL A 439 -35.97 2.66 -2.28
CA VAL A 439 -36.26 3.58 -1.18
C VAL A 439 -36.27 2.75 0.10
N SER A 440 -35.41 3.09 1.05
CA SER A 440 -35.27 2.38 2.33
C SER A 440 -34.91 3.35 3.44
N GLY A 441 -35.32 3.05 4.67
CA GLY A 441 -35.05 3.88 5.85
C GLY A 441 -35.42 3.18 7.16
N SER A 442 -34.98 3.72 8.29
CA SER A 442 -35.34 3.18 9.60
C SER A 442 -36.82 3.43 9.90
N GLY A 443 -37.59 2.36 10.16
CA GLY A 443 -39.03 2.45 10.46
C GLY A 443 -39.96 2.54 9.26
N VAL A 444 -39.45 2.43 8.02
CA VAL A 444 -40.26 2.35 6.79
C VAL A 444 -40.02 1.03 6.09
N LEU A 445 -41.03 0.49 5.41
CA LEU A 445 -40.86 -0.67 4.54
C LEU A 445 -40.00 -0.28 3.34
N SER A 446 -39.01 -1.10 3.01
CA SER A 446 -38.18 -0.87 1.84
C SER A 446 -38.99 -1.17 0.58
N THR A 447 -38.91 -0.30 -0.42
CA THR A 447 -39.56 -0.48 -1.72
C THR A 447 -38.48 -0.49 -2.80
N ALA A 448 -38.53 -1.47 -3.70
CA ALA A 448 -37.66 -1.55 -4.85
C ALA A 448 -38.48 -1.62 -6.14
N THR A 449 -38.11 -0.78 -7.11
CA THR A 449 -38.60 -0.83 -8.48
C THR A 449 -37.46 -1.36 -9.35
N VAL A 450 -37.69 -2.47 -10.04
CA VAL A 450 -36.66 -3.14 -10.86
C VAL A 450 -37.13 -3.18 -12.31
N THR A 451 -36.23 -2.91 -13.24
CA THR A 451 -36.45 -3.10 -14.68
C THR A 451 -35.50 -4.16 -15.22
N ILE A 452 -36.05 -5.13 -15.94
CA ILE A 452 -35.31 -6.17 -16.66
C ILE A 452 -35.66 -6.17 -18.14
N ILE A 453 -34.77 -6.73 -18.96
CA ILE A 453 -35.03 -7.04 -20.37
C ILE A 453 -35.26 -8.55 -20.47
N ASP A 454 -36.46 -8.94 -20.92
CA ASP A 454 -36.86 -10.33 -21.11
C ASP A 454 -36.67 -10.70 -22.59
N THR A 455 -35.74 -11.64 -22.86
CA THR A 455 -35.42 -12.08 -24.23
C THR A 455 -36.34 -13.18 -24.75
N THR A 456 -37.28 -13.66 -23.93
CA THR A 456 -38.26 -14.69 -24.35
C THR A 456 -39.45 -14.12 -25.12
N MET A 457 -39.69 -12.82 -25.01
CA MET A 457 -40.83 -12.13 -25.59
C MET A 457 -40.38 -11.29 -26.79
N THR A 458 -41.01 -11.47 -27.94
CA THR A 458 -40.85 -10.58 -29.09
C THR A 458 -41.74 -9.35 -28.93
N LYS A 459 -41.24 -8.16 -29.30
CA LYS A 459 -42.03 -6.91 -29.26
C LYS A 459 -43.28 -7.07 -30.12
N THR A 460 -44.44 -7.27 -29.50
CA THR A 460 -45.72 -7.14 -30.20
C THR A 460 -46.01 -5.65 -30.43
N ASN A 461 -46.08 -5.24 -31.70
CA ASN A 461 -46.56 -3.93 -32.10
C ASN A 461 -48.03 -3.77 -31.69
N SER A 462 -48.31 -3.27 -30.48
CA SER A 462 -49.64 -2.82 -30.09
C SER A 462 -49.86 -1.41 -30.61
N ASN A 463 -50.59 -1.30 -31.72
CA ASN A 463 -51.15 -0.05 -32.23
C ASN A 463 -52.05 0.61 -31.18
N GLY A 464 -51.73 1.86 -30.85
CA GLY A 464 -52.66 2.96 -30.61
C GLY A 464 -53.73 2.81 -29.53
N SER A 465 -53.45 3.35 -28.34
CA SER A 465 -54.47 4.11 -27.60
C SER A 465 -54.03 5.57 -27.57
N ILE A 466 -54.80 6.44 -28.21
CA ILE A 466 -54.58 7.88 -28.26
C ILE A 466 -55.08 8.45 -26.93
N GLY A 467 -54.15 8.85 -26.07
CA GLY A 467 -54.42 9.73 -24.94
C GLY A 467 -54.33 11.19 -25.39
N GLU A 468 -55.35 11.99 -25.10
CA GLU A 468 -55.35 13.44 -25.23
C GLU A 468 -54.27 14.02 -24.31
N ASN A 469 -53.09 14.29 -24.88
CA ASN A 469 -52.18 15.40 -24.58
C ASN A 469 -50.88 15.11 -25.33
N GLY A 470 -50.63 15.89 -26.39
CA GLY A 470 -49.53 15.69 -27.32
C GLY A 470 -48.15 15.97 -26.73
N GLU A 471 -47.64 15.06 -25.92
CA GLU A 471 -46.22 14.97 -25.57
C GLU A 471 -45.65 13.63 -26.04
N THR A 472 -44.92 13.67 -27.16
CA THR A 472 -44.09 12.55 -27.60
C THR A 472 -42.88 12.45 -26.67
N SER A 473 -42.80 11.37 -25.87
CA SER A 473 -41.54 11.01 -25.20
C SER A 473 -40.45 10.73 -26.24
N PRO A 474 -39.21 11.21 -26.03
CA PRO A 474 -38.14 10.98 -26.99
C PRO A 474 -37.79 9.49 -27.01
N VAL A 475 -37.87 8.89 -28.20
CA VAL A 475 -37.37 7.55 -28.48
C VAL A 475 -35.85 7.60 -28.32
N ALA A 476 -35.35 7.05 -27.22
CA ALA A 476 -33.91 6.93 -26.99
C ALA A 476 -33.27 6.04 -28.06
N ALA A 477 -32.22 6.55 -28.70
CA ALA A 477 -31.43 5.84 -29.70
C ALA A 477 -30.84 4.55 -29.10
N SER A 478 -31.11 3.41 -29.74
CA SER A 478 -30.57 2.11 -29.34
C SER A 478 -29.06 2.04 -29.62
N THR A 479 -28.27 1.77 -28.58
CA THR A 479 -26.87 1.36 -28.69
C THR A 479 -26.77 -0.02 -29.37
N PRO A 480 -25.75 -0.28 -30.22
CA PRO A 480 -25.65 -1.48 -31.05
C PRO A 480 -25.48 -2.83 -30.31
N ASP A 481 -25.35 -2.82 -28.98
CA ASP A 481 -25.21 -4.02 -28.12
C ASP A 481 -26.40 -4.24 -27.16
N ALA A 482 -27.52 -3.53 -27.33
CA ALA A 482 -28.69 -3.73 -26.46
C ALA A 482 -29.32 -5.11 -26.73
N PRO A 483 -29.55 -5.96 -25.70
CA PRO A 483 -30.20 -7.25 -25.91
C PRO A 483 -31.59 -7.05 -26.54
N GLU A 484 -31.87 -7.77 -27.64
CA GLU A 484 -33.19 -7.78 -28.25
C GLU A 484 -34.19 -8.46 -27.29
N GLY A 485 -35.05 -7.66 -26.65
CA GLY A 485 -36.06 -8.16 -25.73
C GLY A 485 -37.10 -7.10 -25.36
N VAL A 486 -38.06 -7.49 -24.51
CA VAL A 486 -39.11 -6.60 -23.99
C VAL A 486 -38.72 -6.11 -22.60
N GLU A 487 -38.83 -4.80 -22.38
CA GLU A 487 -38.59 -4.20 -21.07
C GLU A 487 -39.78 -4.44 -20.15
N ARG A 488 -39.50 -4.96 -18.95
CA ARG A 488 -40.50 -5.24 -17.93
C ARG A 488 -40.07 -4.56 -16.64
N CYS A 489 -40.99 -3.83 -16.03
CA CYS A 489 -40.79 -3.08 -14.80
C CYS A 489 -41.86 -3.45 -13.78
N ASP A 490 -41.45 -3.73 -12.54
CA ASP A 490 -42.36 -3.98 -11.42
C ASP A 490 -41.72 -3.47 -10.13
N ALA A 491 -42.55 -3.28 -9.11
CA ALA A 491 -42.14 -2.85 -7.80
C ALA A 491 -42.64 -3.80 -6.71
N ALA A 492 -41.83 -3.98 -5.68
CA ALA A 492 -42.20 -4.75 -4.50
C ALA A 492 -41.70 -4.10 -3.23
N ILE A 493 -42.38 -4.43 -2.14
CA ILE A 493 -41.99 -4.07 -0.78
C ILE A 493 -41.26 -5.23 -0.12
N GLY A 494 -40.44 -4.94 0.87
CA GLY A 494 -39.74 -5.96 1.64
C GLY A 494 -39.31 -5.52 3.03
N HIS A 495 -38.95 -6.51 3.85
CA HIS A 495 -38.40 -6.28 5.20
C HIS A 495 -37.00 -5.63 5.19
N GLY A 496 -36.39 -5.51 4.01
CA GLY A 496 -35.17 -4.77 3.75
C GLY A 496 -35.01 -4.53 2.25
N PRO A 497 -34.02 -3.72 1.84
CA PRO A 497 -33.82 -3.34 0.45
C PRO A 497 -33.56 -4.56 -0.44
N VAL A 498 -32.70 -5.48 -0.01
CA VAL A 498 -32.40 -6.73 -0.74
C VAL A 498 -33.65 -7.59 -0.93
N HIS A 499 -34.47 -7.74 0.10
CA HIS A 499 -35.72 -8.50 0.02
C HIS A 499 -36.72 -7.87 -0.96
N ALA A 500 -36.85 -6.55 -0.95
CA ALA A 500 -37.71 -5.82 -1.87
C ALA A 500 -37.26 -6.02 -3.34
N ILE A 501 -35.95 -5.98 -3.59
CA ILE A 501 -35.36 -6.23 -4.91
C ILE A 501 -35.70 -7.64 -5.40
N PHE A 502 -35.43 -8.66 -4.59
CA PHE A 502 -35.66 -10.05 -4.97
C PHE A 502 -37.14 -10.34 -5.18
N SER A 503 -38.00 -9.72 -4.38
CA SER A 503 -39.46 -9.81 -4.54
C SER A 503 -39.93 -9.18 -5.86
N ALA A 504 -39.40 -8.02 -6.23
CA ALA A 504 -39.72 -7.36 -7.50
C ALA A 504 -39.25 -8.23 -8.68
N ILE A 505 -38.05 -8.80 -8.58
CA ILE A 505 -37.50 -9.71 -9.61
C ILE A 505 -38.36 -10.98 -9.73
N ASN A 506 -38.74 -11.62 -8.61
CA ASN A 506 -39.63 -12.79 -8.62
C ASN A 506 -40.97 -12.52 -9.31
N ARG A 507 -41.59 -11.36 -9.05
CA ARG A 507 -42.84 -10.94 -9.71
C ARG A 507 -42.65 -10.70 -11.21
N LEU A 508 -41.53 -10.08 -11.60
CA LEU A 508 -41.18 -9.88 -13.00
C LEU A 508 -41.02 -11.22 -13.73
N ILE A 509 -40.35 -12.20 -13.14
CA ILE A 509 -40.11 -13.50 -13.78
C ILE A 509 -41.34 -14.41 -13.70
N GLY A 510 -42.23 -14.20 -12.73
CA GLY A 510 -43.38 -15.06 -12.47
C GLY A 510 -42.97 -16.38 -11.78
N CYS A 511 -41.92 -16.36 -10.96
CA CYS A 511 -41.44 -17.52 -10.21
C CYS A 511 -41.20 -17.13 -8.75
N THR A 512 -41.73 -17.92 -7.82
CA THR A 512 -41.48 -17.75 -6.38
C THR A 512 -40.20 -18.49 -6.00
N ASN A 513 -39.11 -17.76 -5.86
CA ASN A 513 -37.82 -18.31 -5.43
C ASN A 513 -37.50 -17.85 -4.01
N MET A 514 -36.91 -18.76 -3.23
CA MET A 514 -36.47 -18.52 -1.87
C MET A 514 -34.95 -18.34 -1.82
N LEU A 515 -34.50 -17.42 -0.97
CA LEU A 515 -33.08 -17.13 -0.75
C LEU A 515 -32.49 -18.14 0.23
N ALA A 516 -31.58 -18.99 -0.24
CA ALA A 516 -30.88 -19.99 0.58
C ALA A 516 -29.66 -19.39 1.30
N SER A 517 -28.87 -18.58 0.58
CA SER A 517 -27.71 -17.88 1.16
C SER A 517 -27.46 -16.56 0.46
N TYR A 518 -27.02 -15.56 1.22
CA TYR A 518 -26.63 -14.25 0.73
C TYR A 518 -25.30 -13.85 1.38
N GLU A 519 -24.28 -13.61 0.56
CA GLU A 519 -22.96 -13.18 1.00
C GLU A 519 -22.54 -11.91 0.26
N VAL A 520 -22.05 -10.92 1.00
CA VAL A 520 -21.50 -9.67 0.46
C VAL A 520 -20.08 -9.51 0.96
N LYS A 521 -19.15 -9.24 0.06
CA LYS A 521 -17.75 -8.99 0.37
C LYS A 521 -17.25 -7.77 -0.39
N ALA A 522 -16.48 -6.92 0.29
CA ALA A 522 -15.67 -5.92 -0.39
C ALA A 522 -14.57 -6.63 -1.18
N VAL A 523 -14.35 -6.21 -2.43
CA VAL A 523 -13.28 -6.73 -3.28
C VAL A 523 -11.95 -6.03 -2.97
N THR A 524 -12.00 -4.74 -2.63
CA THR A 524 -10.82 -3.89 -2.35
C THR A 524 -11.04 -2.99 -1.13
N GLU A 525 -10.05 -2.20 -0.74
CA GLU A 525 -10.19 -1.21 0.34
C GLU A 525 -10.58 0.16 -0.21
N GLY A 526 -11.32 0.95 0.58
CA GLY A 526 -11.67 2.34 0.25
C GLY A 526 -13.16 2.54 -0.05
N SER A 527 -13.56 3.81 -0.17
CA SER A 527 -14.95 4.19 -0.47
C SER A 527 -15.35 3.91 -1.91
N ASP A 528 -14.38 3.64 -2.79
CA ASP A 528 -14.51 3.30 -4.21
C ASP A 528 -14.31 1.79 -4.45
N SER A 529 -14.49 0.96 -3.43
CA SER A 529 -14.39 -0.49 -3.55
C SER A 529 -15.60 -1.10 -4.29
N LEU A 530 -15.35 -2.15 -5.06
CA LEU A 530 -16.41 -2.99 -5.61
C LEU A 530 -17.02 -3.89 -4.52
N GLY A 531 -18.34 -3.97 -4.50
CA GLY A 531 -19.09 -4.96 -3.75
C GLY A 531 -19.32 -6.22 -4.59
N ARG A 532 -18.84 -7.36 -4.11
CA ARG A 532 -19.17 -8.68 -4.69
C ARG A 532 -20.28 -9.32 -3.88
N VAL A 533 -21.36 -9.71 -4.56
CA VAL A 533 -22.51 -10.38 -3.97
C VAL A 533 -22.64 -11.78 -4.55
N VAL A 534 -22.80 -12.77 -3.68
CA VAL A 534 -23.09 -14.17 -4.05
C VAL A 534 -24.43 -14.56 -3.44
N VAL A 535 -25.32 -15.06 -4.29
CA VAL A 535 -26.68 -15.47 -3.94
C VAL A 535 -26.84 -16.94 -4.29
N ARG A 536 -27.45 -17.72 -3.39
CA ARG A 536 -28.01 -19.02 -3.72
C ARG A 536 -29.51 -19.01 -3.53
N ILE A 537 -30.24 -19.51 -4.53
CA ILE A 537 -31.70 -19.61 -4.51
C ILE A 537 -32.14 -21.05 -4.71
N HIS A 538 -33.33 -21.38 -4.23
CA HIS A 538 -34.06 -22.58 -4.63
C HIS A 538 -35.53 -22.21 -4.91
N GLU A 539 -36.23 -23.06 -5.65
CA GLU A 539 -37.65 -22.90 -5.89
C GLU A 539 -38.45 -23.14 -4.60
N ALA A 540 -39.50 -22.35 -4.38
CA ALA A 540 -40.41 -22.54 -3.25
C ALA A 540 -41.25 -23.82 -3.43
N SER A 541 -41.47 -24.57 -2.35
CA SER A 541 -42.41 -25.70 -2.30
C SER A 541 -43.73 -25.29 -1.65
N ASP A 542 -44.79 -26.10 -1.81
CA ASP A 542 -46.10 -25.85 -1.19
C ASP A 542 -46.03 -25.71 0.35
N GLU A 543 -44.99 -26.26 1.00
CA GLU A 543 -44.75 -26.13 2.45
C GLU A 543 -44.13 -24.78 2.85
N ASP A 544 -43.48 -24.07 1.91
CA ASP A 544 -42.82 -22.79 2.17
C ASP A 544 -43.78 -21.58 2.05
N GLU A 545 -44.91 -21.73 1.35
CA GLU A 545 -45.90 -20.65 1.16
C GLU A 545 -46.62 -20.26 2.48
N ASP A 546 -46.74 -21.19 3.44
CA ASP A 546 -47.35 -20.93 4.75
C ASP A 546 -46.46 -20.09 5.69
N ALA A 547 -45.13 -20.04 5.45
CA ALA A 547 -44.19 -19.24 6.24
C ALA A 547 -44.20 -17.74 5.88
N VAL A 548 -44.85 -17.35 4.77
CA VAL A 548 -44.84 -15.97 4.25
C VAL A 548 -46.07 -15.15 4.73
N ARG A 549 -47.02 -15.75 5.46
CA ARG A 549 -48.19 -15.03 6.02
C ARG A 549 -47.88 -14.38 7.39
N PRO A 550 -48.03 -13.05 7.56
CA PRO A 550 -47.59 -12.34 8.76
C PRO A 550 -48.59 -12.43 9.93
N SER A 551 -49.09 -13.62 10.29
CA SER A 551 -50.13 -13.75 11.34
C SER A 551 -49.82 -14.65 12.53
N LYS A 552 -48.63 -15.23 12.65
CA LYS A 552 -48.15 -15.80 13.93
C LYS A 552 -46.65 -15.57 14.10
N ALA A 553 -46.27 -14.82 15.13
CA ALA A 553 -44.88 -14.71 15.56
C ALA A 553 -44.35 -16.13 15.88
N PRO A 554 -43.16 -16.54 15.37
CA PRO A 554 -42.62 -17.84 15.71
C PRO A 554 -42.22 -17.86 17.18
N ARG A 555 -42.65 -18.90 17.91
CA ARG A 555 -42.07 -19.23 19.21
C ARG A 555 -40.66 -19.77 18.98
N LEU A 556 -39.69 -19.21 19.70
CA LEU A 556 -38.36 -19.79 19.88
C LEU A 556 -38.53 -21.09 20.66
N GLU A 557 -38.43 -22.24 20.01
CA GLU A 557 -37.96 -23.52 20.57
C GLU A 557 -37.93 -24.61 19.48
N ASP A 558 -36.94 -25.50 19.61
CA ASP A 558 -36.60 -26.69 18.82
C ASP A 558 -35.83 -26.55 17.49
N GLU A 559 -34.50 -26.57 17.65
CA GLU A 559 -33.57 -27.13 16.66
C GLU A 559 -33.89 -28.62 16.42
N SER A 560 -34.68 -28.91 15.38
CA SER A 560 -34.67 -30.23 14.75
C SER A 560 -34.15 -30.09 13.32
N SER A 561 -32.93 -30.60 13.11
CA SER A 561 -32.25 -30.75 11.84
C SER A 561 -33.00 -31.70 10.90
N ALA A 562 -34.07 -31.22 10.27
CA ALA A 562 -34.66 -31.84 9.09
C ALA A 562 -33.90 -31.37 7.84
N SER A 563 -33.67 -32.31 6.93
CA SER A 563 -32.73 -32.27 5.81
C SER A 563 -32.96 -31.14 4.79
N PHE A 564 -32.22 -30.04 4.92
CA PHE A 564 -32.04 -29.03 3.86
C PHE A 564 -31.14 -29.50 2.68
N GLN A 565 -30.65 -30.75 2.71
CA GLN A 565 -29.60 -31.24 1.81
C GLN A 565 -30.04 -31.71 0.41
N ASP A 566 -31.35 -31.82 0.13
CA ASP A 566 -31.85 -32.43 -1.12
C ASP A 566 -32.54 -31.48 -2.11
N ARG A 567 -32.53 -30.15 -1.90
CA ARG A 567 -33.12 -29.18 -2.85
C ARG A 567 -32.07 -28.69 -3.84
N GLU A 568 -32.37 -28.72 -5.14
CA GLU A 568 -31.50 -28.17 -6.19
C GLU A 568 -31.37 -26.65 -6.00
N THR A 569 -30.18 -26.20 -5.59
CA THR A 569 -29.89 -24.77 -5.39
C THR A 569 -29.14 -24.21 -6.59
N PHE A 570 -29.48 -22.99 -6.98
CA PHE A 570 -28.84 -22.26 -8.07
C PHE A 570 -28.05 -21.07 -7.51
N GLN A 571 -26.77 -20.99 -7.86
CA GLN A 571 -25.89 -19.91 -7.42
C GLN A 571 -25.70 -18.87 -8.52
N GLY A 572 -25.84 -17.61 -8.16
CA GLY A 572 -25.49 -16.46 -8.99
C GLY A 572 -24.56 -15.50 -8.26
N GLN A 573 -23.78 -14.75 -9.04
CA GLN A 573 -22.82 -13.77 -8.55
C GLN A 573 -22.98 -12.46 -9.32
N GLY A 574 -22.74 -11.34 -8.66
CA GLY A 574 -22.75 -10.01 -9.28
C GLY A 574 -21.74 -9.09 -8.60
N THR A 575 -21.11 -8.24 -9.40
CA THR A 575 -20.13 -7.24 -8.92
C THR A 575 -20.54 -5.85 -9.39
N ASP A 576 -20.56 -4.88 -8.47
CA ASP A 576 -20.85 -3.47 -8.77
C ASP A 576 -20.30 -2.54 -7.68
N GLU A 577 -20.16 -1.24 -7.96
CA GLU A 577 -19.83 -0.23 -6.95
C GLU A 577 -21.00 -0.05 -5.96
N ASP A 578 -22.24 -0.26 -6.41
CA ASP A 578 -23.43 -0.28 -5.57
C ASP A 578 -23.83 -1.72 -5.21
N ILE A 579 -23.76 -2.05 -3.92
CA ILE A 579 -24.12 -3.38 -3.40
C ILE A 579 -25.56 -3.80 -3.72
N LEU A 580 -26.49 -2.87 -3.92
CA LEU A 580 -27.88 -3.17 -4.29
C LEU A 580 -27.98 -3.56 -5.77
N VAL A 581 -27.21 -2.90 -6.63
CA VAL A 581 -27.07 -3.27 -8.05
C VAL A 581 -26.38 -4.63 -8.17
N ALA A 582 -25.28 -4.84 -7.42
CA ALA A 582 -24.58 -6.11 -7.36
C ALA A 582 -25.52 -7.25 -6.91
N SER A 583 -26.39 -6.97 -5.93
CA SER A 583 -27.40 -7.93 -5.44
C SER A 583 -28.43 -8.28 -6.51
N ALA A 584 -28.96 -7.29 -7.23
CA ALA A 584 -29.93 -7.53 -8.31
C ALA A 584 -29.33 -8.38 -9.45
N LYS A 585 -28.10 -8.06 -9.86
CA LYS A 585 -27.34 -8.83 -10.86
C LYS A 585 -27.11 -10.27 -10.41
N ALA A 586 -26.62 -10.46 -9.18
CA ALA A 586 -26.36 -11.78 -8.62
C ALA A 586 -27.61 -12.66 -8.61
N TYR A 587 -28.76 -12.08 -8.24
CA TYR A 587 -30.04 -12.78 -8.20
C TYR A 587 -30.54 -13.16 -9.60
N ILE A 588 -30.48 -12.24 -10.57
CA ILE A 588 -30.84 -12.53 -11.97
C ILE A 588 -29.96 -13.62 -12.56
N ASN A 589 -28.67 -13.62 -12.26
CA ASN A 589 -27.74 -14.67 -12.70
C ASN A 589 -28.11 -16.03 -12.10
N ALA A 590 -28.53 -16.07 -10.83
CA ALA A 590 -29.02 -17.31 -10.20
C ALA A 590 -30.30 -17.82 -10.87
N VAL A 591 -31.24 -16.91 -11.18
CA VAL A 591 -32.48 -17.23 -11.91
C VAL A 591 -32.18 -17.76 -13.32
N ASN A 592 -31.31 -17.09 -14.08
CA ASN A 592 -30.98 -17.51 -15.44
C ASN A 592 -30.48 -18.97 -15.48
N ARG A 593 -29.62 -19.34 -14.52
CA ARG A 593 -29.14 -20.72 -14.35
C ARG A 593 -30.26 -21.70 -14.00
N MET A 594 -31.18 -21.31 -13.11
CA MET A 594 -32.36 -22.11 -12.78
C MET A 594 -33.24 -22.34 -14.01
N VAL A 595 -33.55 -21.29 -14.77
CA VAL A 595 -34.39 -21.36 -15.97
C VAL A 595 -33.73 -22.22 -17.05
N GLU A 596 -32.41 -22.13 -17.20
CA GLU A 596 -31.67 -22.99 -18.11
C GLU A 596 -31.72 -24.47 -17.68
N SER A 597 -31.52 -24.78 -16.40
CA SER A 597 -31.65 -26.14 -15.86
C SER A 597 -33.04 -26.72 -16.13
N LYS A 598 -34.11 -25.92 -15.92
CA LYS A 598 -35.49 -26.32 -16.24
C LYS A 598 -35.69 -26.58 -17.73
N ARG A 599 -35.17 -25.73 -18.62
CA ARG A 599 -35.25 -25.95 -20.08
C ARG A 599 -34.56 -27.25 -20.50
N ARG A 600 -33.37 -27.54 -19.96
CA ARG A 600 -32.64 -28.80 -20.21
C ARG A 600 -33.41 -30.01 -19.69
N SER A 601 -34.06 -29.89 -18.53
CA SER A 601 -34.87 -30.94 -17.92
C SER A 601 -36.14 -31.27 -18.72
N VAL A 602 -36.80 -30.26 -19.30
CA VAL A 602 -37.98 -30.43 -20.16
C VAL A 602 -37.60 -31.07 -21.51
N GLN A 603 -36.48 -30.68 -22.12
CA GLN A 603 -35.99 -31.30 -23.36
C GLN A 603 -35.62 -32.78 -23.18
N ARG A 604 -35.22 -33.20 -21.97
CA ARG A 604 -34.91 -34.60 -21.61
C ARG A 604 -36.15 -35.50 -21.42
N LYS A 605 -37.34 -34.92 -21.20
CA LYS A 605 -38.59 -35.67 -20.89
C LYS A 605 -39.50 -35.92 -22.10
N VAL A 606 -39.17 -35.43 -23.29
CA VAL A 606 -39.92 -35.74 -24.52
C VAL A 606 -39.44 -37.11 -25.04
N PRO A 607 -40.30 -38.16 -25.10
CA PRO A 607 -39.91 -39.41 -25.73
C PRO A 607 -39.75 -39.15 -27.23
N VAL A 608 -38.61 -39.55 -27.80
CA VAL A 608 -38.43 -39.64 -29.25
C VAL A 608 -39.48 -40.62 -29.76
N GLN A 609 -40.53 -40.09 -30.38
CA GLN A 609 -41.50 -40.88 -31.12
C GLN A 609 -40.76 -41.42 -32.34
N THR A 610 -40.37 -42.70 -32.29
CA THR A 610 -39.74 -43.36 -33.44
C THR A 610 -40.82 -43.56 -34.50
N ASP A 611 -40.92 -42.63 -35.44
CA ASP A 611 -41.63 -42.85 -36.69
C ASP A 611 -40.96 -44.01 -37.43
N LYS A 612 -41.68 -45.14 -37.50
CA LYS A 612 -41.33 -46.24 -38.40
C LYS A 612 -41.53 -45.76 -39.84
N VAL A 613 -40.45 -45.37 -40.49
CA VAL A 613 -40.41 -45.27 -41.96
C VAL A 613 -40.21 -46.69 -42.52
N PRO A 614 -41.06 -47.18 -43.44
CA PRO A 614 -40.83 -48.47 -44.07
C PRO A 614 -39.67 -48.32 -45.06
N VAL A 615 -38.54 -48.94 -44.77
CA VAL A 615 -37.45 -49.10 -45.73
C VAL A 615 -37.57 -50.48 -46.35
N VAL A 616 -37.89 -50.50 -47.64
CA VAL A 616 -37.74 -51.67 -48.50
C VAL A 616 -36.24 -51.89 -48.73
N GLY A 617 -35.75 -53.05 -48.29
CA GLY A 617 -34.52 -53.66 -48.81
C GLY A 617 -33.23 -53.36 -48.05
N GLY A 618 -32.75 -54.36 -47.31
CA GLY A 618 -31.31 -54.60 -47.10
C GLY A 618 -30.77 -54.25 -45.72
N SER A 619 -30.45 -55.29 -44.96
CA SER A 619 -29.78 -55.29 -43.65
C SER A 619 -28.26 -55.10 -43.76
N VAL A 620 -27.66 -54.27 -42.89
CA VAL A 620 -26.22 -54.30 -42.58
C VAL A 620 -25.99 -54.01 -41.08
N GLU A 621 -25.19 -54.86 -40.44
CA GLU A 621 -24.80 -54.82 -39.02
C GLU A 621 -23.87 -53.65 -38.66
N ALA A 622 -24.01 -53.16 -37.43
CA ALA A 622 -23.16 -52.13 -36.84
C ALA A 622 -21.78 -52.67 -36.46
N VAL A 623 -20.71 -51.98 -36.88
CA VAL A 623 -19.33 -52.22 -36.42
C VAL A 623 -18.88 -51.04 -35.55
N PRO A 624 -18.44 -51.24 -34.30
CA PRO A 624 -17.89 -50.17 -33.47
C PRO A 624 -16.36 -50.24 -33.46
N ARG A 625 -15.67 -49.22 -34.00
CA ARG A 625 -14.24 -48.94 -33.76
C ARG A 625 -13.97 -47.48 -34.08
N SER A 626 -13.08 -46.72 -33.42
CA SER A 626 -12.21 -46.92 -32.27
C SER A 626 -11.50 -45.57 -32.03
N ARG A 627 -11.04 -45.34 -30.80
CA ARG A 627 -10.07 -44.30 -30.36
C ARG A 627 -9.09 -43.84 -31.46
N LYS A 628 -8.90 -42.53 -31.58
CA LYS A 628 -7.66 -41.93 -32.11
C LYS A 628 -6.93 -41.18 -30.99
N VAL A 629 -5.65 -41.52 -30.88
CA VAL A 629 -4.57 -40.87 -30.12
C VAL A 629 -3.55 -40.38 -31.17
N GLY A 630 -2.93 -39.22 -30.94
CA GLY A 630 -1.74 -38.69 -31.63
C GLY A 630 -2.04 -37.89 -32.89
N VAL A 631 -1.45 -36.71 -33.12
CA VAL A 631 -0.10 -36.21 -32.76
C VAL A 631 -0.17 -34.79 -32.23
#